data_AF-A0A356L6C8-F1
#
_entry.id   AF-A0A356L6C8-F1
#
_cell.length_a   1.000
_cell.length_b   1.000
_cell.length_c   1.000
_cell.angle_alpha   90.00
_cell.angle_beta   90.00
_cell.angle_gamma   90.00
#
_symmetry.space_group_name_H-M   'P 1'
#
loop_
_entity.id
_entity.type
_entity.pdbx_description
1 polymer ?
#
loop_
_entity_poly.entity_id
_entity_poly.type
_entity_poly.pdbx_seq_one_letter_code
_entity_poly.pdbx_strand_id
1 'polypeptide(L)' 'MAATKSLKQCELDAKWYLIDATDCTLGRLAAFTANILRGKNKPTWTPNMDCGDHVIIINADKV' A
#
# COMPACT_ATOMS: atom_id res chain seq x y z
N MET A 1 -3.45 -30.95 0.75
CA MET A 1 -3.00 -29.57 0.44
C MET A 1 -3.40 -28.67 1.61
N ALA A 2 -2.49 -27.84 2.10
CA ALA A 2 -2.83 -26.85 3.14
C ALA A 2 -3.77 -25.79 2.56
N ALA A 3 -4.77 -25.35 3.32
CA ALA A 3 -5.73 -24.35 2.87
C ALA A 3 -5.09 -22.95 2.92
N THR A 4 -4.70 -22.40 1.77
CA THR A 4 -4.25 -21.01 1.64
C THR A 4 -5.47 -20.11 1.50
N LYS A 5 -5.62 -19.13 2.41
CA LYS A 5 -6.77 -18.22 2.40
C LYS A 5 -6.56 -17.16 1.31
N SER A 6 -7.35 -17.22 0.25
CA SER A 6 -7.45 -16.13 -0.74
C SER A 6 -8.53 -15.13 -0.31
N LEU A 7 -8.25 -13.83 -0.46
CA LEU A 7 -9.23 -12.78 -0.16
C LEU A 7 -10.45 -12.87 -1.08
N LYS A 8 -11.62 -12.53 -0.54
CA LYS A 8 -12.84 -12.28 -1.31
C LYS A 8 -13.07 -10.77 -1.40
N GLN A 9 -13.61 -10.30 -2.53
CA GLN A 9 -13.82 -8.87 -2.80
C GLN A 9 -14.57 -8.12 -1.67
N CYS A 10 -15.52 -8.79 -1.00
CA CYS A 10 -16.31 -8.19 0.10
C CYS A 10 -15.53 -7.91 1.39
N GLU A 11 -14.33 -8.47 1.58
CA GLU A 11 -13.54 -8.26 2.81
C GLU A 11 -12.44 -7.18 2.64
N LEU A 12 -12.46 -6.43 1.52
CA LEU A 12 -11.48 -5.39 1.26
C LEU A 12 -11.79 -4.11 2.03
N ASP A 13 -11.14 -3.95 3.18
CA ASP A 13 -11.06 -2.67 3.89
C ASP A 13 -9.85 -1.88 3.37
N ALA A 14 -10.15 -0.90 2.51
CA ALA A 14 -9.16 0.02 1.94
C ALA A 14 -9.00 1.22 2.86
N LYS A 15 -7.81 1.36 3.45
CA LYS A 15 -7.48 2.46 4.36
C LYS A 15 -6.87 3.62 3.59
N TRP A 16 -7.01 4.82 4.15
CA TRP A 16 -6.38 6.03 3.62
C TRP A 16 -5.17 6.40 4.48
N TYR A 17 -4.03 6.63 3.82
CA TYR A 17 -2.79 7.06 4.44
C TYR A 17 -2.41 8.45 3.95
N LEU A 18 -1.95 9.29 4.87
CA LEU A 18 -1.37 10.59 4.58
C LEU A 18 0.14 10.52 4.87
N ILE A 19 0.97 10.81 3.87
CA ILE A 19 2.44 10.74 3.98
C ILE A 19 3.01 12.12 3.73
N ASP A 20 3.80 12.62 4.69
CA ASP A 20 4.62 13.83 4.53
C ASP A 20 5.94 13.47 3.85
N ALA A 21 6.24 14.13 2.75
CA ALA A 21 7.43 13.87 1.95
C ALA A 21 8.64 14.76 2.31
N THR A 22 8.51 15.62 3.32
CA THR A 22 9.60 16.51 3.76
C THR A 22 10.86 15.72 4.17
N ASP A 23 12.03 16.14 3.67
CA ASP A 23 13.35 15.53 3.93
C ASP A 23 13.45 14.04 3.55
N CYS A 24 12.53 13.54 2.73
CA CYS A 24 12.52 12.14 2.30
C CYS A 24 13.22 11.97 0.96
N THR A 25 14.14 11.00 0.86
CA THR A 25 14.75 10.66 -0.44
C THR A 25 13.70 10.06 -1.39
N LEU A 26 13.51 10.67 -2.57
CA LEU A 26 12.52 10.28 -3.58
C LEU A 26 12.40 8.76 -3.78
N GLY A 27 13.52 8.06 -3.99
CA GLY A 27 13.52 6.62 -4.26
C GLY A 27 12.98 5.78 -3.08
N ARG A 28 13.27 6.18 -1.84
CA ARG A 28 12.78 5.47 -0.65
C ARG A 28 11.28 5.70 -0.44
N LEU A 29 10.83 6.94 -0.60
CA LEU A 29 9.41 7.30 -0.51
C LEU A 29 8.59 6.55 -1.57
N ALA A 30 9.06 6.53 -2.81
CA ALA A 30 8.39 5.85 -3.91
C ALA A 30 8.30 4.33 -3.69
N ALA A 31 9.41 3.69 -3.30
CA ALA A 31 9.44 2.25 -3.05
C ALA A 31 8.52 1.85 -1.88
N PHE A 32 8.49 2.66 -0.82
CA PHE A 32 7.62 2.44 0.33
C PHE A 32 6.13 2.59 -0.06
N THR A 33 5.79 3.68 -0.74
CA THR A 33 4.42 3.95 -1.18
C THR A 33 3.90 2.87 -2.13
N ALA A 34 4.73 2.39 -3.05
CA ALA A 34 4.37 1.30 -3.97
C ALA A 34 4.09 -0.04 -3.27
N ASN A 35 4.61 -0.27 -2.06
CA ASN A 35 4.28 -1.47 -1.28
C ASN A 35 2.90 -1.36 -0.61
N ILE A 36 2.54 -0.15 -0.16
CA ILE A 36 1.23 0.15 0.43
C ILE A 36 0.13 0.08 -0.63
N LEU A 37 0.36 0.72 -1.79
CA LEU A 37 -0.58 0.70 -2.91
C LEU A 37 -0.85 -0.72 -3.43
N ARG A 38 0.12 -1.64 -3.33
CA ARG A 38 -0.08 -3.05 -3.72
C ARG A 38 -0.68 -3.92 -2.62
N GLY A 39 -0.83 -3.39 -1.41
CA GLY A 39 -1.30 -4.17 -0.24
C GLY A 39 -0.31 -5.24 0.22
N LYS A 40 0.97 -5.16 -0.19
CA LYS A 40 2.02 -6.14 0.18
C LYS A 40 2.40 -6.06 1.66
N ASN A 41 2.01 -4.99 2.33
CA ASN A 41 2.11 -4.81 3.78
C ASN A 41 1.05 -5.65 4.55
N LYS A 42 -0.04 -6.09 3.90
CA LYS A 42 -1.10 -6.84 4.55
C LYS A 42 -0.85 -8.36 4.44
N PRO A 43 -1.08 -9.13 5.52
CA PRO A 43 -0.94 -10.60 5.50
C PRO A 43 -1.98 -11.28 4.61
N THR A 44 -3.02 -10.54 4.20
CA THR A 44 -4.10 -11.00 3.33
C THR A 44 -3.79 -10.81 1.85
N TRP A 45 -2.60 -10.33 1.48
CA TRP A 45 -2.22 -10.05 0.10
C TRP A 45 -2.51 -11.23 -0.86
N THR A 46 -3.24 -10.95 -1.93
CA THR A 46 -3.57 -11.92 -2.97
C THR A 46 -3.11 -11.36 -4.32
N PRO A 47 -2.23 -12.05 -5.08
CA PRO A 47 -1.56 -11.48 -6.25
C PRO A 47 -2.47 -11.15 -7.43
N ASN A 48 -3.65 -11.79 -7.53
CA ASN A 48 -4.59 -11.60 -8.63
C ASN A 48 -5.63 -10.51 -8.36
N MET A 49 -5.61 -9.89 -7.17
CA MET A 49 -6.59 -8.91 -6.73
C MET A 49 -5.89 -7.66 -6.21
N ASP A 50 -6.52 -6.51 -6.46
CA ASP A 50 -6.06 -5.26 -5.85
C ASP A 50 -6.57 -5.19 -4.41
N CYS A 51 -5.66 -5.38 -3.47
CA CYS A 51 -5.90 -5.31 -2.04
C CYS A 51 -5.18 -4.11 -1.39
N GLY A 52 -4.81 -3.13 -2.21
CA GLY A 52 -4.08 -1.93 -1.83
C GLY A 52 -4.81 -1.03 -0.86
N ASP A 53 -4.04 -0.09 -0.30
CA ASP A 53 -4.56 1.07 0.41
C ASP A 53 -4.35 2.33 -0.41
N HIS A 54 -5.10 3.38 -0.09
CA HIS A 54 -4.96 4.68 -0.73
C HIS A 54 -3.93 5.53 0.00
N VAL A 55 -3.12 6.27 -0.76
CA VAL A 55 -2.06 7.12 -0.22
C VAL A 55 -2.17 8.52 -0.80
N ILE A 56 -2.14 9.52 0.07
CA ILE A 56 -2.04 10.94 -0.27
C ILE A 56 -0.67 11.42 0.22
N ILE A 57 0.11 12.01 -0.69
CA ILE A 57 1.43 12.56 -0.38
C ILE A 57 1.33 14.09 -0.32
N ILE A 58 1.84 14.69 0.75
CA ILE A 58 1.92 16.15 0.93
C ILE A 58 3.38 16.61 0.98
N ASN A 59 3.61 17.90 0.74
CA ASN A 59 4.95 18.53 0.71
C ASN A 59 5.91 17.90 -0.32
N ALA A 60 5.39 17.54 -1.50
CA ALA A 60 6.18 16.94 -2.57
C ALA A 60 7.27 17.86 -3.15
N ASP A 61 7.21 19.15 -2.84
CA ASP A 61 8.20 20.18 -3.18
C ASP A 61 9.48 20.13 -2.32
N LYS A 62 9.45 19.41 -1.19
CA LYS A 62 10.54 19.31 -0.20
C LYS A 62 11.24 17.94 -0.20
N VAL A 63 11.20 17.26 -1.34
CA VAL A 63 11.72 15.91 -1.60
C VAL A 63 13.09 15.96 -2.25
#